data_AF-A0A7Y8C4S8-F1
#
_entry.id   AF-A0A7Y8C4S8-F1
#
_cell.length_a   1.000
_cell.length_b   1.000
_cell.length_c   1.000
_cell.angle_alpha   90.00
_cell.angle_beta   90.00
_cell.angle_gamma   90.00
#
_symmetry.space_group_name_H-M   'P 1'
#
loop_
_entity.id
_entity.type
_entity.pdbx_description
1 polymer ?
#
loop_
_entity_poly.entity_id
_entity_poly.type
_entity_poly.pdbx_seq_one_letter_code
_entity_poly.pdbx_strand_id
1 'polypeptide(L)' 'MVNAVILNTDMSAAEAKALLASTREQYRLSLNDCWYADEYRYVPKEKRHSCILEKNPVMAAQKRLMAALSYSLKAVK' A
#
# COMPACT_ATOMS: atom_id res chain seq x y z
N MET A 1 -1.52 21.88 -4.05
CA MET A 1 -1.09 21.25 -2.78
C MET A 1 -2.00 20.06 -2.54
N VAL A 2 -1.46 18.85 -2.34
CA VAL A 2 -2.28 17.73 -1.88
C VAL A 2 -2.53 17.96 -0.40
N ASN A 3 -3.79 18.12 0.01
CA ASN A 3 -4.16 18.21 1.42
C ASN A 3 -3.93 16.85 2.08
N ALA A 4 -2.71 16.61 2.55
CA ALA A 4 -2.35 15.37 3.21
C ALA A 4 -3.10 15.26 4.55
N VAL A 5 -3.83 14.17 4.74
CA VAL A 5 -4.48 13.84 6.01
C VAL A 5 -3.50 12.99 6.83
N ILE A 6 -3.15 13.46 8.03
CA ILE A 6 -2.28 12.73 8.97
C ILE A 6 -3.15 11.83 9.84
N LEU A 7 -2.78 10.54 9.92
CA LEU A 7 -3.41 9.55 10.78
C LEU A 7 -2.44 9.18 11.90
N ASN A 8 -2.81 9.48 13.14
CA ASN A 8 -2.06 9.08 14.33
C ASN A 8 -2.85 7.98 15.05
N THR A 9 -2.16 6.92 15.46
CA THR A 9 -2.78 5.79 16.15
C THR A 9 -1.72 5.09 17.01
N ASP A 10 -2.13 4.66 18.19
CA ASP A 10 -1.33 3.83 19.08
C ASP A 10 -1.74 2.37 18.90
N MET A 11 -0.76 1.48 18.81
CA MET A 11 -0.96 0.06 18.68
C MET A 11 0.21 -0.69 19.31
N SER A 12 -0.08 -1.86 19.88
CA SER A 12 0.98 -2.77 20.32
C SER A 12 1.82 -3.24 19.13
N ALA A 13 3.05 -3.66 19.39
CA ALA A 13 3.92 -4.21 18.35
C ALA A 13 3.30 -5.46 17.68
N ALA A 14 2.47 -6.22 18.40
CA ALA A 14 1.77 -7.38 17.86
C ALA A 14 0.67 -6.97 16.85
N GLU A 15 -0.16 -5.99 17.21
CA GLU A 15 -1.20 -5.45 16.33
C GLU A 15 -0.59 -4.82 15.08
N ALA A 16 0.47 -4.03 15.23
CA ALA A 16 1.19 -3.41 14.12
C ALA A 16 1.75 -4.44 13.13
N LYS A 17 2.34 -5.53 13.63
CA LYS A 17 2.86 -6.63 12.81
C LYS A 17 1.74 -7.38 12.09
N ALA A 18 0.66 -7.70 12.79
CA ALA A 18 -0.49 -8.38 12.21
C ALA A 18 -1.16 -7.54 11.12
N LEU A 19 -1.35 -6.24 11.37
CA LEU A 19 -1.90 -5.29 10.41
C LEU A 19 -0.99 -5.15 9.18
N LEU A 20 0.34 -5.05 9.37
CA LEU A 20 1.29 -5.00 8.27
C LEU A 20 1.22 -6.26 7.40
N ALA A 21 1.14 -7.45 8.01
CA ALA A 21 1.04 -8.71 7.28
C ALA A 21 -0.26 -8.80 6.47
N SER A 22 -1.40 -8.46 7.09
CA SER A 22 -2.71 -8.44 6.43
C SER A 22 -2.75 -7.44 5.26
N THR A 23 -2.27 -6.21 5.48
CA THR A 23 -2.22 -5.17 4.45
C THR A 23 -1.34 -5.58 3.27
N ARG A 24 -0.20 -6.25 3.55
CA ARG A 24 0.70 -6.75 2.51
C ARG A 24 0.03 -7.81 1.63
N GLU A 25 -0.71 -8.74 2.24
CA GLU A 25 -1.37 -9.80 1.48
C GLU A 25 -2.52 -9.24 0.64
N GLN A 26 -3.35 -8.35 1.20
CA GLN A 26 -4.39 -7.65 0.46
C GLN A 26 -3.81 -6.88 -0.73
N TYR A 27 -2.72 -6.13 -0.50
CA TYR A 27 -2.05 -5.38 -1.56
C TYR A 27 -1.52 -6.29 -2.66
N ARG A 28 -0.94 -7.45 -2.30
CA ARG A 28 -0.43 -8.43 -3.26
C ARG A 28 -1.55 -9.00 -4.13
N LEU A 29 -2.70 -9.35 -3.54
CA LEU A 29 -3.86 -9.85 -4.25
C LEU A 29 -4.41 -8.80 -5.22
N SER A 30 -4.69 -7.59 -4.74
CA SER A 30 -5.19 -6.49 -5.59
C SER A 30 -4.20 -6.13 -6.70
N LEU A 31 -2.90 -6.11 -6.41
CA LEU A 31 -1.89 -5.84 -7.43
C LEU A 31 -1.88 -6.92 -8.50
N ASN A 32 -1.99 -8.19 -8.13
CA ASN A 32 -2.05 -9.29 -9.08
C ASN A 32 -3.26 -9.13 -10.02
N ASP A 33 -4.43 -8.86 -9.45
CA ASP A 33 -5.66 -8.70 -10.23
C ASP A 33 -5.57 -7.51 -11.20
N CYS A 34 -5.10 -6.35 -10.71
CA CYS A 34 -4.91 -5.18 -11.55
C CYS A 34 -3.80 -5.38 -12.60
N TRP A 35 -2.77 -6.15 -12.31
CA TRP A 35 -1.63 -6.34 -13.22
C TRP A 35 -2.02 -7.01 -14.54
N TYR A 36 -3.03 -7.87 -14.50
CA TYR A 36 -3.55 -8.62 -15.64
C TYR A 36 -4.88 -8.08 -16.18
N ALA A 37 -5.45 -7.03 -15.57
CA ALA A 37 -6.65 -6.39 -16.08
C ALA A 37 -6.37 -5.71 -17.44
N ASP A 38 -7.33 -5.81 -18.37
CA ASP A 38 -7.18 -5.26 -19.73
C ASP A 38 -6.91 -3.75 -19.74
N GLU A 39 -7.38 -3.02 -18.73
CA GLU A 39 -7.15 -1.58 -18.55
C GLU A 39 -5.65 -1.22 -18.54
N TYR A 40 -4.78 -2.11 -18.05
CA TYR A 40 -3.34 -1.87 -17.93
C TYR A 40 -2.50 -2.63 -18.97
N ARG A 41 -3.16 -3.34 -19.89
CA ARG A 41 -2.52 -4.23 -20.88
C ARG A 41 -1.49 -3.51 -21.75
N TYR A 42 -1.84 -2.31 -22.21
CA TYR A 42 -0.99 -1.48 -23.08
C TYR A 42 -0.08 -0.54 -22.31
N VAL A 43 -0.16 -0.50 -20.97
CA VAL A 43 0.74 0.31 -20.16
C VAL A 43 2.12 -0.35 -20.13
N PRO A 44 3.20 0.37 -20.47
CA PRO A 44 4.56 -0.15 -20.37
C PRO A 44 4.84 -0.69 -18.97
N LYS A 45 5.53 -1.84 -18.87
CA LYS A 45 5.78 -2.54 -17.60
C LYS A 45 6.36 -1.61 -16.52
N GLU A 46 7.32 -0.76 -16.90
CA GLU A 46 7.99 0.24 -16.05
C GLU A 46 7.01 1.23 -15.39
N LYS A 47 5.90 1.54 -16.08
CA LYS A 47 4.90 2.53 -15.67
C LYS A 47 3.63 1.91 -15.10
N ARG A 48 3.42 0.61 -15.30
CA ARG A 48 2.19 -0.11 -14.95
C ARG A 48 1.88 0.02 -13.46
N HIS A 49 2.87 -0.17 -12.61
CA HIS A 49 2.69 -0.06 -11.16
C HIS A 49 2.21 1.33 -10.74
N SER A 50 2.87 2.38 -11.21
CA SER A 50 2.48 3.76 -10.93
C SER A 50 1.08 4.08 -11.44
N CYS A 51 0.74 3.63 -12.66
CA CYS A 51 -0.58 3.82 -13.25
C CYS A 51 -1.68 3.12 -12.43
N ILE A 52 -1.43 1.89 -11.96
CA ILE A 52 -2.34 1.16 -11.06
C ILE A 52 -2.56 1.98 -9.79
N LEU A 53 -1.50 2.53 -9.17
CA LEU A 53 -1.62 3.32 -7.95
C LEU A 53 -2.38 4.64 -8.15
N GLU A 54 -2.22 5.30 -9.30
CA GLU A 54 -2.95 6.52 -9.63
C GLU A 54 -4.46 6.28 -9.77
N LYS A 55 -4.84 5.12 -10.34
CA LYS A 55 -6.24 4.75 -10.53
C LYS A 55 -6.89 4.07 -9.32
N ASN A 56 -6.09 3.48 -8.42
CA ASN A 56 -6.58 2.74 -7.26
C ASN A 56 -6.14 3.43 -5.96
N PRO A 57 -6.90 4.41 -5.45
CA PRO A 57 -6.51 5.21 -4.27
C PRO A 57 -6.34 4.36 -3.01
N VAL A 58 -7.10 3.27 -2.87
CA VAL A 58 -6.95 2.30 -1.77
C VAL A 58 -5.57 1.66 -1.79
N MET A 59 -5.09 1.18 -2.95
CA MET A 59 -3.75 0.61 -3.07
C MET A 59 -2.65 1.65 -2.80
N ALA A 60 -2.86 2.88 -3.25
CA ALA A 60 -1.94 3.98 -2.95
C ALA A 60 -1.88 4.29 -1.45
N ALA A 61 -3.00 4.21 -0.74
CA ALA A 61 -3.06 4.34 0.71
C ALA A 61 -2.39 3.15 1.41
N GLN A 62 -2.69 1.91 1.00
CA GLN A 62 -2.07 0.69 1.54
C GLN A 62 -0.54 0.71 1.39
N LYS A 63 0.01 1.14 0.25
CA LYS A 63 1.45 1.28 0.05
C LYS A 63 2.08 2.26 1.04
N ARG A 64 1.44 3.40 1.29
CA ARG A 64 1.90 4.40 2.28
C ARG A 64 1.79 3.86 3.70
N LEU A 65 0.68 3.20 4.04
CA LEU A 65 0.46 2.59 5.34
C LEU A 65 1.49 1.50 5.65
N MET A 66 1.78 0.61 4.70
CA MET A 66 2.82 -0.42 4.87
C MET A 66 4.20 0.20 5.13
N ALA A 67 4.53 1.29 4.45
CA ALA A 67 5.80 2.00 4.67
C ALA A 67 5.84 2.63 6.08
N ALA A 68 4.76 3.28 6.50
CA ALA A 68 4.64 3.87 7.84
C ALA A 68 4.73 2.80 8.94
N LEU A 69 3.96 1.71 8.83
CA LEU A 69 4.00 0.58 9.77
C LEU A 69 5.40 -0.04 9.85
N SER A 70 6.05 -0.27 8.69
CA SER A 70 7.40 -0.84 8.65
C SER A 70 8.44 0.10 9.27
N TYR A 71 8.28 1.40 9.12
CA TYR A 71 9.15 2.40 9.74
C TYR A 71 8.94 2.46 11.25
N SER A 72 7.70 2.59 11.72
CA SER A 72 7.37 2.65 13.14
C SER A 72 7.78 1.38 13.88
N LEU A 73 7.56 0.19 13.30
CA LEU A 73 7.99 -1.09 13.88
C LEU A 73 9.51 -1.22 14.01
N LYS A 74 10.30 -0.54 13.17
CA LYS A 74 11.76 -0.50 13.29
C LYS A 74 12.24 0.51 14.34
N ALA A 75 11.45 1.56 14.58
CA ALA A 75 11.76 2.61 15.55
C ALA A 75 11.47 2.16 16.99
N VAL A 76 10.45 1.32 17.18
CA VAL A 76 10.18 0.63 18.45
C VAL A 76 11.22 -0.48 18.64
N LYS A 77 12.38 -0.13 19.19
CA LYS A 77 13.38 -1.07 19.70
C LYS A 77 13.10 -1.41 21.16
#